data_AF-W9H7G4-F1
#
_entry.id   AF-W9H7G4-F1
#
_cell.length_a   1.000
_cell.length_b   1.000
_cell.length_c   1.000
_cell.angle_alpha   90.00
_cell.angle_beta   90.00
_cell.angle_gamma   90.00
#
_symmetry.space_group_name_H-M   'P 1'
#
loop_
_entity.id
_entity.type
_entity.pdbx_description
1 polymer ?
#
loop_
_entity_poly.entity_id
_entity_poly.type
_entity_poly.pdbx_seq_one_letter_code
_entity_poly.pdbx_strand_id
1 'polypeptide(L)'
;MQQELTRKIRNNPKFAELTQKRTKFGWQLSILMLLLYYGFILIVAFVPSLLGVPVYGVITLGIPFGLVIIVSAFLLTGIYVRRANTEFDELNRQIIEESRR
;
A
#
# COMPACT_ATOMS: atom_id res chain seq x y z
N MET A 1 -21.04 29.12 -2.81
CA MET A 1 -19.94 29.03 -3.80
C MET A 1 -19.10 27.75 -3.65
N GLN A 2 -18.48 27.47 -2.49
CA GLN A 2 -17.68 26.23 -2.34
C GLN A 2 -18.49 24.91 -2.42
N GLN A 3 -19.72 24.89 -1.90
CA GLN A 3 -20.56 23.68 -1.92
C GLN A 3 -21.01 23.26 -3.34
N GLU A 4 -21.18 24.21 -4.26
CA GLU A 4 -21.50 23.89 -5.67
C GLU A 4 -20.31 23.25 -6.39
N LEU A 5 -19.09 23.75 -6.14
CA LEU A 5 -17.88 23.19 -6.70
C LEU A 5 -17.67 21.75 -6.22
N THR A 6 -17.86 21.50 -4.92
CA THR A 6 -17.78 20.14 -4.34
C THR A 6 -18.84 19.21 -4.94
N ARG A 7 -20.08 19.69 -5.17
CA ARG A 7 -21.14 18.91 -5.83
C ARG A 7 -20.79 18.57 -7.27
N LYS A 8 -20.26 19.53 -8.05
CA LYS A 8 -19.80 19.30 -9.43
C LYS A 8 -18.68 18.27 -9.49
N ILE A 9 -17.68 18.37 -8.62
CA ILE A 9 -16.56 17.42 -8.56
C ILE A 9 -17.07 16.02 -8.18
N ARG A 10 -17.94 15.90 -7.18
CA ARG A 10 -18.46 14.62 -6.71
C ARG A 10 -19.40 13.93 -7.72
N ASN A 11 -20.07 14.71 -8.57
CA ASN A 11 -20.90 14.21 -9.66
C ASN A 11 -20.10 13.94 -10.95
N ASN A 12 -18.81 14.29 -11.01
CA ASN A 12 -17.98 14.00 -12.17
C ASN A 12 -17.64 12.48 -12.19
N PRO A 13 -17.97 11.75 -13.26
CA PRO A 13 -17.69 10.31 -13.37
C PRO A 13 -16.20 9.97 -13.22
N LYS A 14 -15.29 10.88 -13.61
CA LYS A 14 -13.84 10.70 -13.42
C LYS A 14 -13.42 10.70 -11.95
N PHE A 15 -14.12 11.43 -11.09
CA PHE A 15 -13.85 11.45 -9.65
C PHE A 15 -14.25 10.13 -8.98
N ALA A 16 -15.36 9.53 -9.42
CA ALA A 16 -15.78 8.21 -8.98
C ALA A 16 -14.77 7.13 -9.42
N GLU A 17 -14.29 7.19 -10.67
CA GLU A 17 -13.28 6.27 -11.20
C GLU A 17 -11.94 6.39 -10.43
N LEU A 18 -11.47 7.63 -10.19
CA LEU A 18 -10.28 7.89 -9.38
C LEU A 18 -10.40 7.28 -7.99
N THR A 19 -11.53 7.52 -7.32
CA THR A 19 -11.77 7.03 -5.96
C THR A 19 -11.77 5.51 -5.93
N GLN A 20 -12.46 4.84 -6.86
CA GLN A 20 -12.48 3.38 -6.93
C GLN A 20 -11.10 2.79 -7.19
N LYS A 21 -10.32 3.35 -8.14
CA LYS A 21 -8.95 2.87 -8.42
C LYS A 21 -8.05 3.04 -7.21
N ARG A 22 -8.10 4.19 -6.52
CA ARG A 22 -7.36 4.45 -5.27
C ARG A 22 -7.70 3.43 -4.20
N THR A 23 -8.98 3.27 -3.92
CA THR A 23 -9.46 2.40 -2.86
C THR A 23 -9.11 0.95 -3.15
N LYS A 24 -9.32 0.45 -4.37
CA LYS A 24 -8.97 -0.92 -4.74
C LYS A 24 -7.47 -1.19 -4.59
N PHE A 25 -6.64 -0.27 -5.06
CA PHE A 25 -5.18 -0.41 -4.95
C PHE A 25 -4.70 -0.35 -3.49
N GLY A 26 -5.24 0.57 -2.69
CA GLY A 26 -4.99 0.63 -1.26
C GLY A 26 -5.34 -0.68 -0.56
N TRP A 27 -6.53 -1.24 -0.83
CA TRP A 27 -6.96 -2.53 -0.30
C TRP A 27 -6.04 -3.69 -0.68
N GLN A 28 -5.58 -3.76 -1.93
CA GLN A 28 -4.65 -4.79 -2.37
C GLN A 28 -3.34 -4.76 -1.58
N LEU A 29 -2.79 -3.56 -1.36
CA LEU A 29 -1.57 -3.38 -0.58
C LEU A 29 -1.78 -3.66 0.91
N SER A 30 -2.93 -3.26 1.46
CA SER A 30 -3.30 -3.59 2.84
C SER A 30 -3.42 -5.10 3.06
N ILE A 31 -4.06 -5.82 2.14
CA ILE A 31 -4.17 -7.29 2.20
C ILE A 31 -2.77 -7.92 2.11
N LEU A 32 -1.91 -7.42 1.23
CA LEU A 32 -0.55 -7.94 1.09
C LEU A 32 0.29 -7.70 2.36
N MET A 33 0.17 -6.51 2.98
CA MET A 33 0.81 -6.21 4.26
C MET A 33 0.27 -7.10 5.39
N LEU A 34 -1.04 -7.31 5.44
CA LEU A 34 -1.69 -8.22 6.38
C LEU A 34 -1.15 -9.66 6.24
N LEU A 35 -1.01 -10.16 5.01
CA LEU A 35 -0.47 -11.49 4.75
C LEU A 35 0.99 -11.61 5.21
N LEU A 36 1.83 -10.61 4.95
CA LEU A 36 3.21 -10.61 5.42
C LEU A 36 3.28 -10.59 6.96
N TYR A 37 2.49 -9.74 7.60
CA TYR A 37 2.44 -9.59 9.05
C TYR A 37 1.94 -10.85 9.74
N TYR A 38 0.76 -11.34 9.37
CA TYR A 38 0.20 -12.55 9.96
C TYR A 38 0.99 -13.78 9.57
N GLY A 39 1.51 -13.87 8.34
CA GLY A 39 2.38 -14.96 7.92
C GLY A 39 3.61 -15.08 8.82
N PHE A 40 4.27 -13.96 9.12
CA PHE A 40 5.40 -13.95 10.05
C PHE A 40 5.00 -14.34 11.48
N ILE A 41 3.90 -13.79 11.99
CA ILE A 41 3.40 -14.12 13.34
C ILE A 41 3.08 -15.61 13.45
N LEU A 42 2.45 -16.21 12.43
CA LEU A 42 2.14 -17.63 12.42
C LEU A 42 3.42 -18.48 12.47
N ILE A 43 4.46 -18.11 11.71
CA ILE A 43 5.74 -18.83 11.77
C ILE A 43 6.34 -18.73 13.17
N VAL A 44 6.35 -17.53 13.76
CA VAL A 44 6.87 -17.31 15.12
C VAL A 44 6.07 -18.10 16.16
N ALA A 45 4.75 -18.15 16.03
CA ALA A 45 3.86 -18.78 17.01
C ALA A 45 3.87 -20.31 16.94
N PHE A 46 3.88 -20.89 15.73
CA PHE A 46 3.71 -22.32 15.53
C PHE A 46 5.03 -23.06 15.28
N VAL A 47 6.03 -22.40 14.67
CA VAL A 47 7.32 -23.04 14.32
C VAL A 47 8.50 -22.12 14.66
N PRO A 48 8.65 -21.67 15.93
CA PRO A 48 9.75 -20.79 16.33
C PRO A 48 11.13 -21.44 16.11
N SER A 49 11.20 -22.77 16.15
CA SER A 49 12.42 -23.54 15.89
C SER A 49 13.01 -23.26 14.51
N LEU A 50 12.19 -22.99 13.50
CA LEU A 50 12.65 -22.66 12.14
C LEU A 50 13.43 -21.34 12.13
N LEU A 51 12.96 -20.33 12.86
CA LEU A 51 13.62 -19.03 12.97
C LEU A 51 14.84 -19.08 13.90
N GLY A 52 14.92 -20.08 14.78
CA GLY A 52 16.04 -20.31 15.68
C GLY A 52 17.22 -21.06 15.06
N VAL A 53 17.09 -21.62 13.85
CA VAL A 53 18.17 -22.37 13.21
C VAL A 53 19.35 -21.43 12.94
N PRO A 54 20.55 -21.72 13.47
CA PRO A 54 21.74 -20.91 13.22
C PRO A 54 22.20 -21.08 11.77
N VAL A 55 22.49 -19.96 11.11
CA VAL A 55 23.05 -19.91 9.76
C VAL A 55 24.56 -19.65 9.82
N TYR A 56 24.98 -18.74 10.71
CA TYR A 56 26.38 -18.42 10.93
C TYR A 56 26.60 -17.81 12.33
N GLY A 57 27.34 -18.50 13.18
CA GLY A 57 27.58 -18.06 14.56
C GLY A 57 26.26 -17.82 15.31
N VAL A 58 26.07 -16.59 15.79
CA VAL A 58 24.84 -16.16 16.51
C VAL A 58 23.71 -15.72 15.58
N ILE A 59 23.92 -15.69 14.25
CA ILE A 59 22.90 -15.30 13.27
C ILE A 59 21.98 -16.49 13.03
N THR A 60 20.71 -16.33 13.37
CA THR A 60 19.66 -17.30 13.10
C THR A 60 18.88 -16.95 11.82
N LEU A 61 18.17 -17.93 11.25
CA LEU A 61 17.28 -17.73 10.09
C LEU A 61 16.22 -16.64 10.32
N GLY A 62 15.89 -16.33 11.57
CA GLY A 62 14.99 -15.24 11.93
C GLY A 62 15.48 -13.86 11.49
N ILE A 63 16.79 -13.60 11.49
CA ILE A 63 17.34 -12.29 11.11
C ILE A 63 17.13 -12.02 9.61
N PRO A 64 17.55 -12.91 8.68
CA PRO A 64 17.23 -12.77 7.25
C PRO A 64 15.73 -12.65 6.98
N PHE A 65 14.90 -13.46 7.63
CA PHE A 65 13.44 -13.40 7.46
C PHE A 65 12.87 -12.04 7.88
N GLY A 66 13.27 -11.52 9.04
CA GLY A 66 12.87 -10.19 9.50
C GLY A 66 13.32 -9.10 8.53
N LEU A 67 14.55 -9.19 8.02
CA LEU A 67 15.08 -8.24 7.04
C LEU A 67 14.26 -8.24 5.74
N VAL A 68 13.89 -9.42 5.23
CA VAL A 68 13.04 -9.56 4.04
C VAL A 68 11.68 -8.89 4.26
N ILE A 69 11.08 -9.04 5.45
CA ILE A 69 9.81 -8.39 5.77
C ILE A 69 9.95 -6.88 5.79
N ILE A 70 11.00 -6.35 6.43
CA ILE A 70 11.28 -4.90 6.48
C ILE A 70 11.45 -4.35 5.07
N VAL A 71 12.29 -4.97 4.24
CA VAL A 71 12.51 -4.57 2.85
C VAL A 71 11.20 -4.62 2.06
N SER A 72 10.40 -5.67 2.24
CA SER A 72 9.09 -5.81 1.59
C SER A 72 8.14 -4.66 1.97
N ALA A 73 8.11 -4.26 3.25
CA ALA A 73 7.29 -3.15 3.71
C ALA A 73 7.71 -1.81 3.08
N PHE A 74 9.02 -1.55 2.97
CA PHE A 74 9.54 -0.37 2.24
C PHE A 74 9.18 -0.41 0.76
N LEU A 75 9.32 -1.56 0.10
CA LEU A 75 8.97 -1.73 -1.31
C LEU A 75 7.46 -1.50 -1.54
N LEU A 76 6.61 -2.09 -0.71
CA LEU A 76 5.15 -1.90 -0.73
C LEU A 76 4.78 -0.42 -0.60
N THR A 77 5.38 0.26 0.36
CA THR A 77 5.15 1.69 0.60
C THR A 77 5.65 2.53 -0.59
N GLY A 78 6.83 2.23 -1.13
CA GLY A 78 7.39 2.91 -2.29
C GLY A 78 6.54 2.73 -3.54
N ILE A 79 6.06 1.51 -3.81
CA ILE A 79 5.13 1.22 -4.90
C ILE A 79 3.84 2.00 -4.73
N TYR A 80 3.30 2.04 -3.50
CA TYR A 80 2.11 2.82 -3.19
C TYR A 80 2.29 4.31 -3.51
N VAL A 81 3.35 4.91 -2.97
CA VAL A 81 3.66 6.33 -3.14
C VAL A 81 3.88 6.67 -4.61
N ARG A 82 4.65 5.85 -5.33
CA ARG A 82 4.90 6.07 -6.77
C ARG A 82 3.60 6.03 -7.57
N ARG A 83 2.76 5.01 -7.36
CA ARG A 83 1.46 4.91 -8.05
C ARG A 83 0.58 6.10 -7.71
N ALA A 84 0.59 6.52 -6.43
CA ALA A 84 -0.21 7.63 -5.97
C ALA A 84 0.22 8.98 -6.54
N ASN A 85 1.52 9.20 -6.69
CA ASN A 85 2.08 10.43 -7.23
C ASN A 85 2.02 10.51 -8.76
N THR A 86 1.80 9.40 -9.48
CA THR A 86 1.66 9.42 -10.94
C THR A 86 0.19 9.43 -11.36
N GLU A 87 -0.54 8.34 -11.09
CA GLU A 87 -1.87 8.13 -11.67
C GLU A 87 -2.93 8.99 -11.00
N PHE A 88 -2.88 9.13 -9.67
CA PHE A 88 -3.90 9.89 -8.95
C PHE A 88 -3.67 11.40 -9.03
N ASP A 89 -2.41 11.83 -9.16
CA ASP A 89 -2.08 13.25 -9.28
C ASP A 89 -2.44 13.80 -10.67
N GLU A 90 -2.22 13.01 -11.72
CA GLU A 90 -2.62 13.37 -13.09
C GLU A 90 -4.14 13.47 -13.24
N LEU A 91 -4.89 12.50 -12.70
CA LEU A 91 -6.35 12.54 -12.68
C LEU A 91 -6.88 13.71 -11.82
N ASN A 92 -6.28 14.02 -10.68
CA ASN A 92 -6.63 15.20 -9.88
C ASN A 92 -6.43 16.50 -10.67
N ARG A 93 -5.32 16.63 -11.41
CA ARG A 93 -5.05 17.82 -12.23
C ARG A 93 -6.10 18.02 -13.31
N GLN A 94 -6.48 16.94 -14.00
CA GLN A 94 -7.54 16.98 -15.02
C GLN A 94 -8.90 17.39 -14.43
N ILE A 95 -9.27 16.88 -13.26
CA ILE A 95 -10.53 17.22 -12.60
C ILE A 95 -10.56 18.70 -12.19
N ILE A 96 -9.45 19.25 -11.70
CA ILE A 96 -9.34 20.66 -11.32
C ILE A 96 -9.42 21.58 -12.55
N GLU A 97 -8.75 21.23 -13.65
CA GLU A 97 -8.79 22.00 -14.90
C GLU A 97 -10.18 22.01 -15.53
N GLU A 98 -10.87 20.87 -15.58
CA GLU A 98 -12.26 20.79 -16.09
C GLU A 98 -13.26 21.54 -15.21
N SER A 99 -13.02 21.59 -13.88
CA SER A 99 -13.92 22.27 -12.94
C SER A 99 -13.75 23.80 -12.92
N ARG A 100 -12.67 24.31 -13.52
CA ARG A 100 -12.37 25.75 -13.61
C ARG A 100 -12.84 26.37 -14.94
N ARG A 101 -13.19 25.56 -15.94
CA ARG A 101 -13.91 25.97 -17.15
C ARG A 101 -15.40 26.04 -16.90
#